data_AF-A0A970LL98-F1
#
_entry.id   AF-A0A970LL98-F1
#
_cell.length_a   1.000
_cell.length_b   1.000
_cell.length_c   1.000
_cell.angle_alpha   90.00
_cell.angle_beta   90.00
_cell.angle_gamma   90.00
#
_symmetry.space_group_name_H-M   'P 1'
#
loop_
_entity.id
_entity.type
_entity.pdbx_description
1 polymer ?
#
loop_
_entity_poly.entity_id
_entity_poly.type
_entity_poly.pdbx_seq_one_letter_code
_entity_poly.pdbx_strand_id
1 'polypeptide(L)'
;MRDKKNIFSALIDNLSESGAGKKGALIAFVIALLLVIFGLLKTIFILIITVLGYYIGVRYFSSERSIKELFDRIFPPGRYR
;
A
#
# COMPACT_ATOMS: atom_id res chain seq x y z
N MET A 1 -0.32 11.93 24.85
CA MET A 1 -1.01 12.01 23.54
C MET A 1 -1.43 10.60 23.16
N ARG A 2 -2.72 10.37 22.91
CA ARG A 2 -3.40 9.06 22.93
C ARG A 2 -3.02 8.18 21.74
N ASP A 3 -2.41 7.04 22.04
CA ASP A 3 -2.12 5.89 21.17
C ASP A 3 -3.27 5.53 20.21
N LYS A 4 -3.18 5.99 18.96
CA LYS A 4 -4.07 5.52 17.87
C LYS A 4 -3.45 4.44 17.00
N LYS A 5 -2.19 4.05 17.26
CA LYS A 5 -1.46 3.05 16.44
C LYS A 5 -1.57 1.61 16.94
N ASN A 6 -2.12 1.37 18.13
CA ASN A 6 -2.14 0.04 18.74
C ASN A 6 -3.47 -0.71 18.56
N ILE A 7 -4.56 -0.01 18.22
CA ILE A 7 -5.89 -0.63 17.99
C ILE A 7 -5.98 -1.39 16.66
N PHE A 8 -5.36 -0.86 15.60
CA PHE A 8 -5.38 -1.47 14.26
C PHE A 8 -4.48 -2.70 14.23
N SER A 9 -3.31 -2.62 14.87
CA SER A 9 -2.40 -3.75 15.04
C SER A 9 -3.02 -4.83 15.93
N ALA A 10 -3.67 -4.47 17.05
CA ALA A 10 -4.35 -5.44 17.91
C ALA A 10 -5.52 -6.16 17.21
N LEU A 11 -6.24 -5.47 16.32
CA LEU A 11 -7.27 -6.08 15.46
C LEU A 11 -6.66 -7.02 14.43
N ILE A 12 -5.53 -6.64 13.81
CA ILE A 12 -4.81 -7.46 12.83
C ILE A 12 -4.19 -8.69 13.50
N ASP A 13 -3.63 -8.56 14.70
CA ASP A 13 -2.97 -9.64 15.43
C ASP A 13 -3.99 -10.71 15.92
N ASN A 14 -5.16 -10.29 16.41
CA ASN A 14 -6.25 -11.22 16.78
C ASN A 14 -6.93 -11.85 15.55
N LEU A 15 -6.96 -11.16 14.41
CA LEU A 15 -7.37 -11.76 13.13
C LEU A 15 -6.29 -12.72 12.61
N SER A 16 -5.04 -12.54 13.05
CA SER A 16 -3.90 -13.31 12.60
C SER A 16 -3.91 -14.77 13.07
N GLU A 17 -4.54 -15.02 14.22
CA GLU A 17 -4.71 -16.33 14.86
C GLU A 17 -5.69 -17.26 14.12
N SER A 18 -6.58 -16.70 13.29
CA SER A 18 -7.47 -17.52 12.47
C SER A 18 -6.76 -17.91 11.17
N GLY A 19 -6.73 -19.22 10.91
CA GLY A 19 -5.97 -19.87 9.83
C GLY A 19 -6.02 -19.15 8.47
N ALA A 20 -4.94 -19.31 7.71
CA ALA A 20 -4.64 -18.62 6.45
C ALA A 20 -5.83 -18.50 5.46
N GLY A 21 -6.76 -19.46 5.48
CA GLY A 21 -7.99 -19.43 4.68
C GLY A 21 -8.92 -18.24 4.95
N LYS A 22 -9.11 -17.81 6.22
CA LYS A 22 -10.01 -16.67 6.52
C LYS A 22 -9.41 -15.34 6.05
N LYS A 23 -8.09 -15.20 6.14
CA LYS A 23 -7.36 -14.02 5.63
C LYS A 23 -7.45 -13.93 4.11
N GLY A 24 -7.20 -15.06 3.42
CA GLY A 24 -7.35 -15.15 1.97
C GLY A 24 -8.77 -14.81 1.53
N ALA A 25 -9.78 -15.33 2.23
CA ALA A 25 -11.18 -15.05 1.93
C ALA A 25 -11.53 -13.57 2.14
N LEU A 26 -11.06 -12.93 3.21
CA LEU A 26 -11.31 -11.51 3.45
C LEU A 26 -10.66 -10.63 2.38
N ILE A 27 -9.41 -10.94 1.99
CA ILE A 27 -8.70 -10.20 0.94
C ILE A 27 -9.41 -10.39 -0.41
N ALA A 28 -9.74 -11.64 -0.77
CA ALA A 28 -10.45 -11.95 -2.00
C ALA A 28 -11.84 -11.29 -2.05
N PHE A 29 -12.54 -11.23 -0.91
CA PHE A 29 -13.83 -10.56 -0.79
C PHE A 29 -13.72 -9.06 -1.03
N VAL A 30 -12.71 -8.39 -0.47
CA VAL A 30 -12.47 -6.96 -0.72
C VAL A 30 -12.13 -6.70 -2.20
N ILE A 31 -11.30 -7.56 -2.82
CA ILE A 31 -10.96 -7.46 -4.24
C ILE A 31 -12.21 -7.67 -5.12
N ALA A 32 -13.05 -8.65 -4.79
CA ALA A 32 -14.30 -8.91 -5.48
C ALA A 32 -15.29 -7.74 -5.34
N LEU A 33 -15.38 -7.12 -4.17
CA LEU A 33 -16.23 -5.95 -3.96
C LEU A 33 -15.76 -4.76 -4.84
N LEU A 34 -14.44 -4.56 -4.93
CA LEU A 34 -13.84 -3.59 -5.85
C LEU A 34 -14.19 -3.90 -7.32
N LEU A 35 -14.11 -5.17 -7.73
CA LEU A 35 -14.50 -5.62 -9.07
C LEU A 35 -15.95 -5.30 -9.40
N VAL A 36 -16.86 -5.47 -8.44
CA VAL A 36 -18.29 -5.21 -8.62
C VAL A 36 -18.60 -3.72 -8.68
N ILE A 37 -18.00 -2.90 -7.81
CA ILE A 37 -18.28 -1.45 -7.74
C ILE A 37 -17.69 -0.71 -8.94
N PHE A 38 -16.47 -1.05 -9.34
CA PHE A 38 -15.78 -0.34 -10.43
C PHE A 38 -16.07 -1.00 -11.80
N GLY A 39 -16.35 -2.30 -11.85
CA GLY A 39 -16.49 -3.10 -13.06
C GLY A 39 -15.17 -3.76 -13.49
N LEU A 40 -15.25 -4.89 -14.22
CA LEU A 40 -14.11 -5.73 -14.62
C LEU A 40 -12.95 -4.95 -15.26
N LEU A 41 -13.25 -4.03 -16.18
CA LEU A 41 -12.24 -3.24 -16.90
C LEU A 41 -11.50 -2.25 -15.98
N LYS A 42 -12.20 -1.68 -15.00
CA LYS A 42 -11.60 -0.72 -14.07
C LYS A 42 -10.68 -1.42 -13.07
N THR A 43 -10.99 -2.65 -12.65
CA THR A 43 -10.07 -3.39 -11.79
C THR A 43 -8.81 -3.81 -12.52
N ILE A 44 -8.89 -4.20 -13.79
CA ILE A 44 -7.69 -4.48 -14.59
C ILE A 44 -6.83 -3.20 -14.70
N PHE A 45 -7.45 -2.05 -14.92
CA PHE A 45 -6.75 -0.75 -14.92
C PHE A 45 -6.06 -0.47 -13.59
N ILE A 46 -6.75 -0.64 -12.47
CA ILE A 46 -6.19 -0.47 -11.11
C ILE A 46 -5.05 -1.46 -10.89
N LEU A 47 -5.22 -2.73 -11.26
CA LEU A 47 -4.22 -3.79 -11.11
C LEU A 47 -2.95 -3.46 -11.91
N ILE A 48 -3.10 -2.99 -13.15
CA ILE A 48 -1.99 -2.55 -14.00
C ILE A 48 -1.26 -1.37 -13.34
N ILE A 49 -1.98 -0.36 -12.84
CA ILE A 49 -1.39 0.77 -12.12
C ILE A 49 -0.70 0.31 -10.82
N THR A 50 -1.27 -0.64 -10.09
CA THR A 50 -0.67 -1.20 -8.87
C THR A 50 0.62 -1.95 -9.19
N VAL A 51 0.63 -2.78 -10.23
CA VAL A 51 1.84 -3.50 -10.67
C VAL A 51 2.90 -2.53 -11.19
N LEU A 52 2.50 -1.53 -11.99
CA LEU A 52 3.39 -0.47 -12.45
C LEU A 52 3.94 0.33 -11.27
N GLY A 53 3.09 0.72 -10.33
CA GLY A 53 3.46 1.46 -9.12
C GLY A 53 4.37 0.64 -8.22
N TYR A 54 4.18 -0.68 -8.12
CA TYR A 54 5.08 -1.57 -7.40
C TYR A 54 6.41 -1.75 -8.14
N TYR A 55 6.41 -1.90 -9.46
CA TYR A 55 7.63 -2.04 -10.25
C TYR A 55 8.49 -0.77 -10.23
N ILE A 56 7.85 0.39 -10.42
CA ILE A 56 8.45 1.71 -10.23
C ILE A 56 8.88 1.83 -8.77
N GLY A 57 8.00 1.53 -7.83
CA GLY A 57 8.28 1.55 -6.40
C GLY A 57 9.56 0.78 -6.06
N VAL A 58 9.61 -0.53 -6.29
CA VAL A 58 10.79 -1.37 -6.03
C VAL A 58 12.04 -0.88 -6.76
N ARG A 59 11.91 -0.43 -8.01
CA ARG A 59 13.06 0.04 -8.81
C ARG A 59 13.61 1.39 -8.35
N TYR A 60 12.76 2.30 -7.87
CA TYR A 60 13.14 3.63 -7.40
C TYR A 60 13.40 3.68 -5.88
N PHE A 61 12.76 2.82 -5.09
CA PHE A 61 12.91 2.72 -3.63
C PHE A 61 14.01 1.76 -3.17
N SER A 62 14.62 0.96 -4.05
CA SER A 62 15.76 0.09 -3.67
C SER A 62 16.98 0.88 -3.15
N SER A 63 17.07 2.18 -3.45
CA SER A 63 18.08 3.08 -2.90
C SER A 63 17.37 4.21 -2.15
N GLU A 64 17.43 4.20 -0.81
CA GLU A 64 16.95 5.33 0.02
C GLU A 64 17.52 6.68 -0.46
N ARG A 65 18.72 6.68 -1.06
CA ARG A 65 19.32 7.85 -1.69
C ARG A 65 18.54 8.37 -2.89
N SER A 66 18.03 7.50 -3.76
CA SER A 66 17.34 7.95 -4.97
C SER A 66 15.96 8.55 -4.67
N ILE A 67 15.28 8.04 -3.65
CA ILE A 67 14.04 8.69 -3.16
C ILE A 67 14.36 10.04 -2.54
N LYS A 68 15.40 10.15 -1.70
CA LYS A 68 15.85 11.43 -1.16
C LYS A 68 16.22 12.41 -2.26
N GLU A 69 16.96 12.00 -3.28
CA GLU A 69 17.33 12.85 -4.42
C GLU A 69 16.13 13.30 -5.27
N LEU A 70 15.15 12.41 -5.50
CA LEU A 70 13.91 12.77 -6.19
C LEU A 70 13.05 13.71 -5.35
N PHE A 71 12.99 13.48 -4.04
CA PHE A 71 12.28 14.35 -3.10
C PHE A 71 12.96 15.70 -2.96
N ASP A 72 14.29 15.75 -2.90
CA ASP A 72 15.11 16.96 -2.86
C ASP A 72 15.04 17.74 -4.18
N ARG A 73 14.77 17.09 -5.32
CA ARG A 73 14.58 17.74 -6.62
C ARG A 73 13.19 18.33 -6.78
N ILE A 74 12.16 17.68 -6.24
CA ILE A 74 10.77 18.13 -6.28
C ILE A 74 10.50 19.17 -5.20
N PHE A 75 11.07 18.98 -4.01
CA PHE A 75 11.13 19.93 -2.91
C PHE A 75 12.60 20.36 -2.73
N PRO A 76 13.08 21.35 -3.51
CA PRO A 76 14.42 21.90 -3.33
C PRO A 76 14.65 22.17 -1.84
N PRO A 77 15.68 21.58 -1.21
CA PRO A 77 15.92 21.76 0.21
C PRO A 77 16.13 23.25 0.48
N GLY A 78 15.19 23.84 1.23
CA GLY A 78 15.39 25.13 1.85
C GLY A 78 16.60 24.99 2.76
N ARG A 79 17.70 25.63 2.38
CA ARG A 79 18.93 25.80 3.16
C ARG A 79 18.60 26.54 4.46
N TYR A 80 18.00 25.85 5.41
CA TYR A 80 17.79 26.32 6.77
C TYR A 80 18.67 25.49 7.69
N ARG A 81 19.91 26.00 7.75
CA ARG A 81 20.90 26.01 8.82
C ARG A 81 20.65 25.07 10.01
#